data_AF-A0A2A2TDU5-F1
#
_entry.id   AF-A0A2A2TDU5-F1
#
_cell.length_a   1.000
_cell.length_b   1.000
_cell.length_c   1.000
_cell.angle_alpha   90.00
_cell.angle_beta   90.00
_cell.angle_gamma   90.00
#
_symmetry.space_group_name_H-M   'P 1'
#
loop_
_entity.id
_entity.type
_entity.pdbx_description
1 polymer ?
#
loop_
_entity_poly.entity_id
_entity_poly.type
_entity_poly.pdbx_seq_one_letter_code
_entity_poly.pdbx_strand_id
1 'polypeptide(L)' 'MQESVIYQDILQKGQEQGKQQEAFLFLNRLLNRRFGEVDSSIIDRVRVLSTEQLEVLGEEFLSFSDVSNLLAWLEQNTGS' A
#
# COMPACT_ATOMS: atom_id res chain seq x y z
N MET A 1 7.70 33.05 -0.27
CA MET A 1 7.24 31.86 0.49
C MET A 1 7.44 30.56 -0.30
N GLN A 2 7.19 30.53 -1.61
CA GLN A 2 7.39 29.34 -2.44
C GLN A 2 8.86 28.88 -2.60
N GLU A 3 9.83 29.73 -2.26
CA GLU A 3 11.28 29.43 -2.37
C GLU A 3 11.91 28.97 -1.04
N SER A 4 11.14 28.83 0.04
CA SER A 4 11.68 28.34 1.30
C SER A 4 11.88 26.82 1.22
N VAL A 5 13.04 26.34 1.67
CA VAL A 5 13.33 24.89 1.80
C VAL A 5 12.24 24.18 2.61
N ILE A 6 11.74 24.81 3.67
CA ILE A 6 10.65 24.26 4.51
C ILE A 6 9.37 24.06 3.68
N TYR A 7 9.05 24.99 2.78
CA TYR A 7 7.88 24.87 1.91
C TYR A 7 8.03 23.73 0.90
N GLN A 8 9.22 23.57 0.32
CA GLN A 8 9.54 22.46 -0.58
C GLN A 8 9.45 21.11 0.14
N ASP A 9 9.96 21.01 1.36
CA ASP A 9 9.89 19.79 2.18
C ASP A 9 8.44 19.41 2.51
N ILE A 10 7.60 20.38 2.85
CA ILE A 10 6.17 20.13 3.14
C ILE A 10 5.46 19.65 1.88
N LEU A 11 5.70 20.29 0.73
CA LEU A 11 5.12 19.87 -0.54
C LEU A 11 5.57 18.45 -0.92
N GLN A 12 6.86 18.13 -0.78
CA GLN A 12 7.38 16.80 -1.10
C GLN A 12 6.75 15.74 -0.18
N LYS A 13 6.72 15.97 1.13
CA LYS A 13 6.07 15.06 2.09
C LYS A 13 4.60 14.86 1.78
N GLY A 14 3.89 15.92 1.42
CA GLY A 14 2.48 15.84 1.02
C GLY A 14 2.27 15.01 -0.24
N GLN A 15 3.16 15.14 -1.23
CA GLN A 15 3.11 14.31 -2.45
C GLN A 15 3.42 12.84 -2.14
N GLU A 16 4.42 12.55 -1.33
CA GLU A 16 4.77 11.19 -0.92
C GLU A 16 3.62 10.52 -0.14
N GLN A 17 3.03 11.23 0.82
CA GLN A 17 1.86 10.75 1.56
C GLN A 17 0.65 10.53 0.65
N GLY A 18 0.39 11.46 -0.27
CA GLY A 18 -0.72 11.34 -1.22
C GLY A 18 -0.58 10.13 -2.14
N LYS A 19 0.63 9.86 -2.64
CA LYS A 19 0.93 8.67 -3.45
C LYS A 19 0.71 7.38 -2.65
N GLN A 20 1.24 7.29 -1.44
CA GLN A 20 1.09 6.11 -0.59
C GLN A 20 -0.38 5.83 -0.24
N GLN A 21 -1.12 6.89 0.10
CA GLN A 21 -2.54 6.80 0.42
C GLN A 21 -3.38 6.35 -0.78
N GLU A 22 -3.13 6.90 -1.97
CA GLU A 22 -3.83 6.51 -3.19
C GLU A 22 -3.56 5.05 -3.56
N ALA A 23 -2.29 4.64 -3.53
CA ALA A 23 -1.89 3.27 -3.85
C ALA A 23 -2.55 2.26 -2.89
N PHE A 24 -2.59 2.57 -1.59
CA PHE A 24 -3.29 1.76 -0.59
C PHE A 24 -4.80 1.68 -0.87
N LEU A 25 -5.46 2.82 -1.11
CA LEU A 25 -6.91 2.85 -1.36
C LEU A 25 -7.28 2.09 -2.64
N PHE A 26 -6.45 2.17 -3.66
CA PHE A 26 -6.62 1.40 -4.88
C PHE A 26 -6.49 -0.10 -4.62
N LEU A 27 -5.40 -0.54 -3.98
CA LEU A 27 -5.19 -1.94 -3.64
C LEU A 27 -6.28 -2.48 -2.71
N ASN A 28 -6.68 -1.74 -1.68
CA ASN A 28 -7.73 -2.18 -0.77
C ASN A 28 -9.05 -2.48 -1.51
N ARG A 29 -9.41 -1.66 -2.51
CA ARG A 29 -10.58 -1.93 -3.37
C ARG A 29 -10.39 -3.19 -4.21
N LEU A 30 -9.19 -3.41 -4.76
CA LEU A 30 -8.88 -4.62 -5.54
C LEU A 30 -8.91 -5.89 -4.69
N LEU A 31 -8.32 -5.84 -3.50
CA LEU A 31 -8.34 -6.92 -2.52
C LEU A 31 -9.78 -7.30 -2.17
N ASN A 32 -10.62 -6.32 -1.82
CA ASN A 32 -12.01 -6.58 -1.50
C ASN A 32 -12.83 -7.08 -2.70
N ARG A 33 -12.50 -6.61 -3.91
CA ARG A 33 -13.16 -7.06 -5.14
C ARG A 33 -12.83 -8.52 -5.50
N ARG A 34 -11.60 -8.97 -5.24
CA ARG A 34 -11.15 -10.33 -5.59
C ARG A 34 -11.48 -11.34 -4.51
N PHE A 35 -11.24 -11.00 -3.24
CA PHE A 35 -11.33 -11.94 -2.12
C PHE A 35 -12.62 -11.79 -1.31
N GLY A 36 -13.48 -10.81 -1.63
CA GLY A 36 -14.62 -10.45 -0.78
C GLY A 36 -14.17 -9.60 0.41
N GLU A 37 -14.94 -9.58 1.49
CA GLU A 37 -14.58 -8.81 2.68
C GLU A 37 -13.29 -9.36 3.31
N VAL A 38 -12.20 -8.61 3.18
CA VAL A 38 -10.89 -8.98 3.71
C VAL A 38 -10.79 -8.55 5.18
N ASP A 39 -10.22 -9.43 6.02
CA ASP A 39 -10.04 -9.17 7.45
C ASP A 39 -9.29 -7.86 7.70
N SER A 40 -9.81 -7.05 8.63
CA SER A 40 -9.24 -5.76 9.02
C SER A 40 -7.76 -5.83 9.43
N SER A 41 -7.33 -6.93 10.07
CA SER A 41 -5.94 -7.15 10.48
C SER A 41 -5.00 -7.26 9.29
N ILE A 42 -5.45 -7.83 8.17
CA ILE A 42 -4.69 -7.90 6.92
C ILE A 42 -4.63 -6.51 6.30
N ILE A 43 -5.76 -5.81 6.25
CA ILE A 43 -5.83 -4.46 5.68
C ILE A 43 -4.93 -3.47 6.44
N ASP A 44 -4.85 -3.57 7.75
CA ASP A 44 -3.96 -2.72 8.56
C ASP A 44 -2.48 -2.99 8.26
N ARG A 45 -2.10 -4.24 7.97
CA ARG A 45 -0.74 -4.57 7.50
C ARG A 45 -0.45 -3.99 6.12
N VAL A 46 -1.41 -4.02 5.21
CA VAL A 46 -1.26 -3.41 3.87
C VAL A 46 -1.16 -1.88 3.98
N ARG A 47 -1.89 -1.26 4.92
CA ARG A 47 -1.92 0.22 5.09
C ARG A 47 -0.57 0.83 5.45
N VAL A 48 0.26 0.10 6.18
CA VAL A 48 1.56 0.59 6.66
C VAL A 48 2.71 0.34 5.66
N LEU A 49 2.42 -0.29 4.51
CA LEU A 49 3.40 -0.50 3.45
C LEU A 49 3.85 0.83 2.83
N SER A 50 5.12 0.87 2.41
CA SER A 50 5.63 1.97 1.58
C SER A 50 4.97 1.97 0.21
N THR A 51 5.03 3.10 -0.51
CA THR A 51 4.54 3.18 -1.90
C THR A 51 5.16 2.12 -2.79
N GLU A 52 6.47 1.88 -2.67
CA GLU A 52 7.18 0.86 -3.45
C GLU A 52 6.67 -0.56 -3.13
N GLN A 53 6.47 -0.87 -1.85
CA GLN A 53 5.90 -2.16 -1.45
C GLN A 53 4.46 -2.34 -1.95
N LEU A 54 3.66 -1.28 -1.98
CA LEU A 54 2.31 -1.29 -2.54
C LEU A 54 2.35 -1.52 -4.06
N GLU A 55 3.26 -0.88 -4.79
CA GLU A 55 3.42 -1.09 -6.23
C GLU A 55 3.82 -2.54 -6.55
N VAL A 56 4.80 -3.09 -5.82
CA VAL A 56 5.21 -4.50 -5.95
C VAL A 56 4.07 -5.46 -5.60
N LEU A 57 3.33 -5.19 -4.52
CA LEU A 57 2.15 -5.97 -4.17
C LEU A 57 1.10 -5.93 -5.30
N GLY A 58 0.94 -4.80 -5.99
CA GLY A 58 0.03 -4.68 -7.12
C GLY A 58 0.37 -5.57 -8.31
N GLU A 59 1.66 -5.74 -8.60
CA GLU A 59 2.14 -6.65 -9.64
C GLU A 59 1.91 -8.12 -9.24
N GLU A 60 2.36 -8.50 -8.04
CA GLU A 60 2.22 -9.86 -7.50
C GLU A 60 0.76 -10.25 -7.28
N PHE A 61 -0.09 -9.27 -6.94
CA PHE A 61 -1.51 -9.46 -6.74
C PHE A 61 -2.14 -10.17 -7.93
N LEU A 62 -1.73 -9.86 -9.16
CA LEU A 62 -2.29 -10.51 -10.37
C LEU A 62 -2.14 -12.04 -10.34
N SER A 63 -1.07 -12.54 -9.72
CA SER A 63 -0.74 -13.96 -9.60
C SER A 63 -1.46 -14.68 -8.44
N PHE A 64 -2.12 -13.97 -7.53
CA PHE A 64 -2.69 -14.57 -6.32
C PHE A 64 -3.95 -15.40 -6.62
N SER A 65 -4.01 -16.65 -6.21
CA SER A 65 -5.24 -17.45 -6.35
C SER A 65 -6.24 -17.14 -5.24
N ASP A 66 -5.75 -16.92 -4.02
CA ASP A 66 -6.58 -16.69 -2.84
C ASP A 66 -5.86 -15.81 -1.80
N VAL A 67 -6.57 -15.52 -0.70
CA VAL A 67 -6.08 -14.64 0.38
C VAL A 67 -4.83 -15.17 1.08
N SER A 68 -4.55 -16.48 1.02
CA SER A 68 -3.35 -17.06 1.62
C SER A 68 -2.09 -16.64 0.88
N ASN A 69 -2.16 -16.37 -0.44
CA ASN A 69 -1.03 -15.82 -1.19
C ASN A 69 -0.69 -14.39 -0.71
N LEU A 70 -1.71 -13.58 -0.43
CA LEU A 70 -1.52 -12.24 0.15
C LEU A 70 -0.86 -12.33 1.53
N LEU A 71 -1.34 -13.23 2.39
CA LEU A 71 -0.76 -13.43 3.73
C LEU A 71 0.72 -13.83 3.64
N ALA A 72 1.05 -14.82 2.80
CA ALA A 72 2.42 -15.26 2.58
C ALA A 72 3.32 -14.14 2.05
N TRP A 73 2.81 -13.34 1.10
CA TRP A 73 3.55 -12.18 0.58
C TRP A 73 3.81 -11.16 1.69
N LEU A 74 2.80 -10.84 2.52
CA LEU A 74 2.95 -9.91 3.63
C LEU A 74 3.96 -10.44 4.65
N GLU A 75 3.94 -11.72 5.01
CA GLU A 75 4.93 -12.30 5.92
C GLU A 75 6.37 -12.16 5.41
N GLN A 76 6.59 -12.36 4.12
CA GLN A 76 7.93 -12.25 3.52
C GLN A 76 8.42 -10.80 3.39
N ASN A 77 7.50 -9.84 3.21
CA ASN A 77 7.85 -8.45 2.88
C ASN A 77 7.60 -7.46 4.03
N THR A 78 6.96 -7.89 5.12
CA THR A 78 6.72 -7.08 6.33
C THR A 78 7.30 -7.69 7.60
N GLY A 79 7.81 -8.93 7.53
CA GLY A 79 8.48 -9.58 8.65
C GLY A 79 9.89 -9.02 8.88
N SER A 80 10.08 -8.31 9.99
CA SER A 80 11.33 -8.28 10.77
C SER A 80 11.06 -8.90 12.13
#